data_AF-B8I2Z0-F1
#
_entry.id   AF-B8I2Z0-F1
#
_cell.length_a   1.000
_cell.length_b   1.000
_cell.length_c   1.000
_cell.angle_alpha   90.00
_cell.angle_beta   90.00
_cell.angle_gamma   90.00
#
_symmetry.space_group_name_H-M   'P 1'
#
loop_
_entity.id
_entity.type
_entity.pdbx_description
1 polymer ?
#
loop_
_entity_poly.entity_id
_entity_poly.type
_entity_poly.pdbx_seq_one_letter_code
_entity_poly.pdbx_strand_id
1 'polypeptide(L)'
;MSYTYPSSHPQGTARKVTNRLREIMIAELIAINGYQSHLANSNMINVNEVWHHIMLDEIRHYETVLNLLRKYDPVQYKASLEQHEDSLKPKSPMQLYNPSYDKQIILNNIREAIKGELEAVILYEEEIEAYSSYKDIKIAIQAIINDEKEHAEHLTQVMKKYESEQFIYIKEKGKSEYQRRGKP
;
A
#
# COMPACT_ATOMS: atom_id res chain seq x y z
N MET A 1 0.18 -21.45 5.34
CA MET A 1 1.53 -21.76 4.82
C MET A 1 2.00 -20.54 4.05
N SER A 2 3.12 -19.92 4.43
CA SER A 2 3.72 -18.84 3.65
C SER A 2 4.96 -19.36 2.92
N TYR A 3 5.05 -19.10 1.62
CA TYR A 3 6.22 -19.40 0.79
C TYR A 3 7.14 -18.17 0.64
N THR A 4 6.98 -17.19 1.53
CA THR A 4 7.75 -15.95 1.54
C THR A 4 8.78 -15.92 2.67
N TYR A 5 9.82 -15.09 2.54
CA TYR A 5 10.57 -14.60 3.70
C TYR A 5 9.63 -13.87 4.67
N PRO A 6 10.04 -13.61 5.93
CA PRO A 6 9.26 -12.78 6.87
C PRO A 6 8.90 -11.39 6.34
N SER A 7 9.54 -10.94 5.25
CA SER A 7 9.31 -9.71 4.51
C SER A 7 8.42 -9.87 3.26
N SER A 8 7.64 -10.96 3.16
CA SER A 8 6.61 -11.16 2.12
C SER A 8 7.11 -11.30 0.67
N HIS A 9 8.41 -11.47 0.45
CA HIS A 9 8.98 -11.78 -0.88
C HIS A 9 9.02 -13.29 -1.13
N PRO A 10 8.66 -13.78 -2.33
CA PRO A 10 8.88 -15.17 -2.72
C PRO A 10 10.36 -15.58 -2.54
N GLN A 11 10.61 -16.83 -2.17
CA GLN A 11 12.00 -17.33 -2.10
C GLN A 11 12.61 -17.48 -3.51
N GLY A 12 13.74 -16.80 -3.77
CA GLY A 12 14.53 -16.92 -5.00
C GLY A 12 14.59 -15.64 -5.83
N THR A 13 15.05 -15.73 -7.09
CA THR A 13 15.04 -14.62 -8.06
C THR A 13 14.17 -15.00 -9.25
N ALA A 14 13.12 -14.23 -9.53
CA ALA A 14 12.30 -14.43 -10.71
C ALA A 14 13.09 -14.17 -12.01
N ARG A 15 13.29 -15.22 -12.82
CA ARG A 15 13.94 -15.09 -14.14
C ARG A 15 12.97 -14.93 -15.30
N LYS A 16 11.71 -15.34 -15.13
CA LYS A 16 10.67 -15.20 -16.15
C LYS A 16 9.94 -13.88 -15.97
N VAL A 17 9.64 -13.19 -17.07
CA VAL A 17 8.85 -11.95 -17.07
C VAL A 17 7.54 -12.10 -16.28
N THR A 18 6.86 -13.24 -16.43
CA THR A 18 5.61 -13.54 -15.72
C THR A 18 5.79 -13.78 -14.22
N ASN A 19 6.97 -14.18 -13.75
CA ASN A 19 7.24 -14.29 -12.32
C ASN A 19 7.52 -12.92 -11.70
N ARG A 20 8.24 -12.04 -12.42
CA ARG A 20 8.48 -10.66 -11.97
C ARG A 20 7.17 -9.86 -11.88
N LEU A 21 6.27 -10.02 -12.85
CA LEU A 21 4.90 -9.48 -12.75
C LEU A 21 4.14 -10.00 -11.53
N ARG A 22 4.36 -11.25 -11.12
CA ARG A 22 3.73 -11.80 -9.89
C ARG A 22 4.34 -11.22 -8.62
N GLU A 23 5.63 -10.93 -8.60
CA GLU A 23 6.27 -10.26 -7.46
C GLU A 23 5.68 -8.86 -7.26
N ILE A 24 5.46 -8.11 -8.34
CA ILE A 24 4.76 -6.82 -8.32
C ILE A 24 3.33 -7.01 -7.79
N MET A 25 2.54 -7.94 -8.34
CA MET A 25 1.18 -8.20 -7.83
C MET A 25 1.15 -8.57 -6.33
N ILE A 26 2.16 -9.26 -5.82
CA ILE A 26 2.27 -9.59 -4.39
C ILE A 26 2.52 -8.32 -3.58
N ALA A 27 3.42 -7.45 -4.03
CA ALA A 27 3.68 -6.15 -3.41
C ALA A 27 2.40 -5.29 -3.36
N GLU A 28 1.65 -5.20 -4.47
CA GLU A 28 0.37 -4.48 -4.50
C GLU A 28 -0.65 -5.04 -3.50
N LEU A 29 -0.78 -6.36 -3.40
CA LEU A 29 -1.68 -6.98 -2.41
C LEU A 29 -1.26 -6.68 -0.96
N ILE A 30 0.04 -6.56 -0.69
CA ILE A 30 0.53 -6.18 0.64
C ILE A 30 0.16 -4.72 0.93
N ALA A 31 0.36 -3.82 -0.04
CA ALA A 31 -0.01 -2.41 0.08
C ALA A 31 -1.52 -2.23 0.30
N ILE A 32 -2.36 -2.86 -0.53
CA ILE A 32 -3.83 -2.86 -0.38
C ILE A 32 -4.24 -3.30 1.04
N ASN A 33 -3.68 -4.42 1.52
CA ASN A 33 -3.99 -4.92 2.86
C ASN A 33 -3.48 -3.98 3.96
N GLY A 34 -2.33 -3.36 3.76
CA GLY A 34 -1.75 -2.35 4.65
C GLY A 34 -2.66 -1.15 4.80
N TYR A 35 -3.06 -0.53 3.69
CA TYR A 35 -3.98 0.61 3.69
C TYR A 35 -5.37 0.26 4.22
N GLN A 36 -5.91 -0.90 3.84
CA GLN A 36 -7.18 -1.38 4.40
C GLN A 36 -7.10 -1.54 5.93
N SER A 37 -5.97 -2.04 6.45
CA SER A 37 -5.72 -2.14 7.89
C SER A 37 -5.61 -0.77 8.56
N HIS A 38 -4.92 0.18 7.92
CA HIS A 38 -4.81 1.55 8.41
C HIS A 38 -6.16 2.26 8.47
N LEU A 39 -6.96 2.18 7.40
CA LEU A 39 -8.33 2.71 7.33
C LEU A 39 -9.23 2.10 8.40
N ALA A 40 -9.17 0.77 8.55
CA ALA A 40 -9.93 0.08 9.56
C ALA A 40 -9.53 0.53 10.97
N ASN A 41 -8.28 0.94 11.19
CA ASN A 41 -7.74 1.29 12.50
C ASN A 41 -7.48 2.80 12.69
N SER A 42 -8.16 3.68 11.95
CA SER A 42 -8.14 5.13 12.17
C SER A 42 -9.52 5.78 12.05
N ASN A 43 -9.78 6.79 12.88
CA ASN A 43 -10.93 7.68 12.79
C ASN A 43 -10.55 9.09 12.30
N MET A 44 -9.31 9.31 11.86
CA MET A 44 -8.81 10.60 11.40
C MET A 44 -9.19 10.83 9.94
N ILE A 45 -10.25 11.61 9.70
CA ILE A 45 -10.84 11.85 8.37
C ILE A 45 -9.77 12.21 7.32
N ASN A 46 -8.95 13.23 7.55
CA ASN A 46 -7.94 13.67 6.57
C ASN A 46 -6.88 12.60 6.27
N VAL A 47 -6.53 11.77 7.26
CA VAL A 47 -5.57 10.68 7.07
C VAL A 47 -6.22 9.55 6.28
N ASN A 48 -7.49 9.24 6.61
CA ASN A 48 -8.26 8.21 5.94
C ASN A 48 -8.57 8.56 4.48
N GLU A 49 -8.78 9.83 4.15
CA GLU A 49 -8.95 10.27 2.76
C GLU A 49 -7.71 9.96 1.92
N VAL A 50 -6.51 10.26 2.44
CA VAL A 50 -5.24 9.96 1.75
C VAL A 50 -5.01 8.47 1.63
N TRP A 51 -5.18 7.70 2.71
CA TRP A 51 -5.03 6.23 2.66
C TRP A 51 -6.05 5.56 1.75
N HIS A 52 -7.29 6.06 1.70
CA HIS A 52 -8.31 5.50 0.81
C HIS A 52 -7.99 5.80 -0.66
N HIS A 53 -7.53 7.01 -0.96
CA HIS A 53 -7.10 7.35 -2.31
C HIS A 53 -5.97 6.44 -2.79
N ILE A 54 -4.91 6.30 -1.98
CA ILE A 54 -3.77 5.45 -2.32
C ILE A 54 -4.19 3.99 -2.47
N MET A 55 -5.01 3.46 -1.56
CA MET A 55 -5.53 2.09 -1.67
C MET A 55 -6.26 1.81 -3.00
N LEU A 56 -7.01 2.79 -3.52
CA LEU A 56 -7.66 2.63 -4.82
C LEU A 56 -6.65 2.60 -5.97
N ASP A 57 -5.56 3.34 -5.85
CA ASP A 57 -4.45 3.29 -6.81
C ASP A 57 -3.73 1.94 -6.75
N GLU A 58 -3.48 1.38 -5.56
CA GLU A 58 -2.88 0.04 -5.45
C GLU A 58 -3.77 -1.07 -6.03
N ILE A 59 -5.10 -0.94 -5.89
CA ILE A 59 -6.05 -1.85 -6.56
C ILE A 59 -5.90 -1.73 -8.08
N ARG A 60 -5.81 -0.51 -8.61
CA ARG A 60 -5.61 -0.23 -10.04
C ARG A 60 -4.24 -0.76 -10.52
N HIS A 61 -3.19 -0.64 -9.72
CA HIS A 61 -1.86 -1.19 -10.01
C HIS A 61 -1.93 -2.71 -10.12
N TYR A 62 -2.52 -3.39 -9.13
CA TYR A 62 -2.73 -4.83 -9.13
C TYR A 62 -3.48 -5.31 -10.39
N GLU A 63 -4.60 -4.66 -10.73
CA GLU A 63 -5.39 -4.99 -11.92
C GLU A 63 -4.61 -4.79 -13.22
N THR A 64 -3.84 -3.71 -13.30
CA THR A 64 -2.99 -3.39 -14.46
C THR A 64 -1.96 -4.50 -14.68
N VAL A 65 -1.28 -4.92 -13.62
CA VAL A 65 -0.25 -5.96 -13.67
C VAL A 65 -0.87 -7.34 -13.93
N LEU A 66 -2.04 -7.63 -13.37
CA LEU A 66 -2.79 -8.86 -13.64
C LEU A 66 -3.16 -9.00 -15.12
N ASN A 67 -3.57 -7.91 -15.77
CA ASN A 67 -3.91 -7.91 -17.18
C ASN A 67 -2.67 -8.15 -18.06
N LEU A 68 -1.53 -7.55 -17.72
CA LEU A 68 -0.25 -7.86 -18.37
C LEU A 68 0.15 -9.32 -18.15
N LEU A 69 0.03 -9.83 -16.94
CA LEU A 69 0.34 -11.22 -16.63
C LEU A 69 -0.48 -12.17 -17.50
N ARG A 70 -1.79 -11.94 -17.62
CA ARG A 70 -2.67 -12.73 -18.49
C ARG A 70 -2.28 -12.63 -19.97
N LYS A 71 -1.80 -11.48 -20.43
CA LYS A 71 -1.29 -11.34 -21.81
C LYS A 71 -0.07 -12.24 -22.07
N TYR A 72 0.80 -12.43 -21.08
CA TYR A 72 2.06 -13.17 -21.22
C TYR A 72 2.05 -14.58 -20.61
N ASP A 73 1.00 -14.97 -19.90
CA ASP A 73 0.79 -16.30 -19.33
C ASP A 73 -0.53 -16.92 -19.85
N PRO A 74 -0.47 -17.70 -20.94
CA PRO A 74 -1.66 -18.25 -21.58
C PRO A 74 -2.44 -19.25 -20.70
N VAL A 75 -1.77 -19.88 -19.72
CA VAL A 75 -2.44 -20.81 -18.80
C VAL A 75 -3.32 -20.01 -17.83
N GLN A 76 -2.76 -18.93 -17.24
CA GLN A 76 -3.51 -18.07 -16.33
C GLN A 76 -4.62 -17.28 -17.07
N TYR A 77 -4.39 -16.89 -18.31
CA TYR A 77 -5.45 -16.31 -19.15
C TYR A 77 -6.59 -17.29 -19.38
N LYS A 78 -6.29 -18.53 -19.78
CA LYS A 78 -7.33 -19.56 -19.99
C LYS A 78 -8.15 -19.80 -18.72
N ALA A 79 -7.50 -19.91 -17.56
CA ALA A 79 -8.18 -20.08 -16.28
C ALA A 79 -9.13 -18.90 -15.97
N SER A 80 -8.78 -17.68 -16.38
CA SER A 80 -9.65 -16.51 -16.19
C SER A 80 -10.91 -16.53 -17.05
N LEU A 81 -10.88 -17.20 -18.21
CA LEU A 81 -12.05 -17.36 -19.08
C LEU A 81 -12.99 -18.47 -18.60
N GLU A 82 -12.44 -19.51 -17.96
CA GLU A 82 -13.19 -20.65 -17.44
C GLU A 82 -13.96 -20.32 -16.14
N GLN A 83 -13.58 -19.26 -15.41
CA GLN A 83 -14.36 -18.73 -14.29
C GLN A 83 -15.51 -17.85 -14.80
N HIS A 84 -16.70 -18.44 -15.00
CA HIS A 84 -17.91 -17.68 -15.36
C HIS A 84 -18.38 -16.76 -14.21
N GLU A 85 -18.61 -15.47 -14.52
CA GLU A 85 -19.03 -14.40 -13.58
C GLU A 85 -20.25 -14.76 -12.70
N ASP A 86 -21.20 -15.53 -13.22
CA ASP A 86 -22.45 -15.85 -12.50
C ASP A 86 -22.27 -16.76 -11.28
N SER A 87 -21.13 -17.44 -11.14
CA SER A 87 -20.87 -18.36 -10.03
C SER A 87 -20.31 -17.70 -8.76
N LEU A 88 -19.95 -16.40 -8.81
CA LEU A 88 -19.10 -15.74 -7.80
C LEU A 88 -19.77 -14.62 -7.01
N LYS A 89 -21.08 -14.36 -7.18
CA LYS A 89 -21.78 -13.38 -6.33
C LYS A 89 -21.63 -13.78 -4.86
N PRO A 90 -21.22 -12.85 -3.97
CA PRO A 90 -21.12 -13.14 -2.54
C PRO A 90 -22.44 -13.71 -2.02
N LYS A 91 -22.42 -14.93 -1.49
CA LYS A 91 -23.60 -15.59 -0.92
C LYS A 91 -23.95 -15.09 0.47
N SER A 92 -23.07 -14.27 1.05
CA SER A 92 -23.23 -13.64 2.35
C SER A 92 -22.61 -12.23 2.32
N PRO A 93 -23.08 -11.31 3.17
CA PRO A 93 -22.40 -10.06 3.41
C PRO A 93 -20.95 -10.29 3.86
N MET A 94 -20.08 -9.34 3.57
CA MET A 94 -18.73 -9.33 4.11
C MET A 94 -18.77 -9.25 5.63
N GLN A 95 -17.88 -9.98 6.31
CA GLN A 95 -17.77 -9.92 7.76
C GLN A 95 -17.41 -8.51 8.21
N LEU A 96 -18.12 -8.00 9.23
CA LEU A 96 -17.80 -6.71 9.85
C LEU A 96 -16.55 -6.85 10.73
N TYR A 97 -15.55 -6.01 10.48
CA TYR A 97 -14.38 -5.87 11.33
C TYR A 97 -14.66 -4.87 12.46
N ASN A 98 -14.29 -5.21 13.70
CA ASN A 98 -14.39 -4.29 14.84
C ASN A 98 -12.98 -3.77 15.22
N PRO A 99 -12.69 -2.49 14.97
CA PRO A 99 -11.35 -1.94 15.16
C PRO A 99 -11.03 -1.50 16.58
N SER A 100 -9.73 -1.35 16.86
CA SER A 100 -9.20 -0.87 18.14
C SER A 100 -8.41 0.43 17.95
N TYR A 101 -9.10 1.50 17.55
CA TYR A 101 -8.54 2.82 17.25
C TYR A 101 -7.66 3.40 18.37
N ASP A 102 -8.09 3.28 19.63
CA ASP A 102 -7.45 3.95 20.79
C ASP A 102 -6.04 3.45 21.12
N LYS A 103 -5.62 2.34 20.52
CA LYS A 103 -4.29 1.73 20.76
C LYS A 103 -3.27 2.07 19.67
N GLN A 104 -3.67 2.81 18.63
CA GLN A 104 -2.86 3.02 17.45
C GLN A 104 -1.97 4.25 17.57
N ILE A 105 -0.75 4.15 17.03
CA ILE A 105 0.17 5.27 16.90
C ILE A 105 0.14 5.71 15.44
N ILE A 106 -0.79 6.62 15.10
CA ILE A 106 -1.06 7.02 13.70
C ILE A 106 0.19 7.49 12.96
N LEU A 107 1.07 8.26 13.61
CA LEU A 107 2.32 8.69 13.00
C LEU A 107 3.26 7.52 12.66
N ASN A 108 3.22 6.40 13.39
CA ASN A 108 3.98 5.21 13.01
C ASN A 108 3.36 4.54 11.79
N ASN A 109 2.03 4.44 11.73
CA ASN A 109 1.35 3.88 10.56
C ASN A 109 1.65 4.69 9.28
N ILE A 110 1.65 6.03 9.37
CA ILE A 110 2.03 6.88 8.23
C ILE A 110 3.50 6.63 7.83
N ARG A 111 4.43 6.49 8.78
CA ARG A 111 5.84 6.21 8.48
C ARG A 111 6.05 4.84 7.84
N GLU A 112 5.34 3.81 8.31
CA GLU A 112 5.39 2.48 7.71
C GLU A 112 4.80 2.49 6.29
N ALA A 113 3.72 3.25 6.04
CA ALA A 113 3.19 3.45 4.70
C ALA A 113 4.24 4.14 3.79
N ILE A 114 4.84 5.26 4.22
CA ILE A 114 5.92 5.94 3.47
C ILE A 114 7.07 4.99 3.14
N LYS A 115 7.49 4.18 4.13
CA LYS A 115 8.53 3.18 3.93
C LYS A 115 8.13 2.16 2.84
N GLY A 116 6.89 1.67 2.89
CA GLY A 116 6.34 0.77 1.89
C GLY A 116 6.40 1.35 0.47
N GLU A 117 5.97 2.60 0.29
CA GLU A 117 6.01 3.28 -1.01
C GLU A 117 7.44 3.42 -1.55
N LEU A 118 8.39 3.78 -0.68
CA LEU A 118 9.79 3.89 -1.07
C LEU A 118 10.41 2.53 -1.43
N GLU A 119 10.04 1.47 -0.71
CA GLU A 119 10.46 0.10 -1.02
C GLU A 119 9.90 -0.35 -2.37
N ALA A 120 8.64 -0.01 -2.69
CA ALA A 120 8.01 -0.30 -3.98
C ALA A 120 8.72 0.43 -5.13
N VAL A 121 9.02 1.73 -4.98
CA VAL A 121 9.79 2.49 -5.98
C VAL A 121 11.14 1.83 -6.26
N ILE A 122 11.89 1.50 -5.21
CA ILE A 122 13.21 0.86 -5.35
C ILE A 122 13.10 -0.48 -6.09
N LEU A 123 12.15 -1.32 -5.67
CA LEU A 123 11.92 -2.62 -6.29
C LEU A 123 11.57 -2.47 -7.77
N TYR A 124 10.64 -1.58 -8.11
CA TYR A 124 10.14 -1.46 -9.47
C TYR A 124 11.15 -0.79 -10.41
N GLU A 125 11.94 0.17 -9.92
CA GLU A 125 13.06 0.73 -10.68
C GLU A 125 14.18 -0.29 -10.93
N GLU A 126 14.41 -1.24 -10.02
CA GLU A 126 15.33 -2.36 -10.27
C GLU A 126 14.77 -3.34 -11.32
N GLU A 127 13.48 -3.65 -11.23
CA GLU A 127 12.80 -4.58 -12.13
C GLU A 127 12.62 -4.04 -13.56
N ILE A 128 12.48 -2.72 -13.73
CA ILE A 128 12.12 -2.12 -15.03
C ILE A 128 13.14 -2.40 -16.14
N GLU A 129 14.42 -2.55 -15.77
CA GLU A 129 15.49 -2.88 -16.71
C GLU A 129 15.37 -4.31 -17.26
N ALA A 130 14.79 -5.22 -16.48
CA ALA A 130 14.51 -6.58 -16.93
C ALA A 130 13.41 -6.65 -18.01
N TYR A 131 12.63 -5.57 -18.18
CA TYR A 131 11.55 -5.49 -19.17
C TYR A 131 11.93 -4.78 -20.47
N SER A 132 13.22 -4.59 -20.76
CA SER A 132 13.70 -3.88 -21.97
C SER A 132 13.09 -4.36 -23.29
N SER A 133 12.73 -5.65 -23.39
CA SER A 133 12.08 -6.25 -24.58
C SER A 133 10.55 -6.18 -24.58
N TYR A 134 9.92 -5.71 -23.50
CA TYR A 134 8.47 -5.70 -23.28
C TYR A 134 7.98 -4.26 -23.06
N LYS A 135 7.78 -3.53 -24.16
CA LYS A 135 7.50 -2.08 -24.13
C LYS A 135 6.24 -1.72 -23.35
N ASP A 136 5.17 -2.51 -23.49
CA ASP A 136 3.91 -2.31 -22.77
C ASP A 136 4.06 -2.53 -21.27
N ILE A 137 4.78 -3.58 -20.85
CA ILE A 137 5.13 -3.79 -19.44
C ILE A 137 5.93 -2.60 -18.93
N LYS A 138 6.99 -2.19 -19.64
CA LYS A 138 7.83 -1.07 -19.22
C LYS A 138 7.04 0.22 -19.03
N ILE A 139 6.12 0.54 -19.94
CA ILE A 139 5.25 1.72 -19.83
C ILE A 139 4.35 1.64 -18.60
N ALA A 140 3.71 0.48 -18.38
CA ALA A 140 2.81 0.30 -17.25
C ALA A 140 3.55 0.38 -15.90
N ILE A 141 4.68 -0.32 -15.76
CA ILE A 141 5.48 -0.27 -14.54
C ILE A 141 6.06 1.13 -14.30
N GLN A 142 6.42 1.86 -15.35
CA GLN A 142 6.85 3.25 -15.19
C GLN A 142 5.74 4.16 -14.67
N ALA A 143 4.49 3.93 -15.07
CA ALA A 143 3.35 4.67 -14.54
C ALA A 143 3.16 4.37 -13.04
N ILE A 144 3.18 3.09 -12.66
CA ILE A 144 3.08 2.65 -11.25
C ILE A 144 4.19 3.30 -10.41
N ILE A 145 5.45 3.26 -10.86
CA ILE A 145 6.58 3.93 -10.17
C ILE A 145 6.32 5.43 -9.92
N ASN A 146 5.67 6.12 -10.86
CA ASN A 146 5.38 7.54 -10.69
C ASN A 146 4.27 7.76 -9.67
N ASP A 147 3.25 6.90 -9.69
CA ASP A 147 2.15 6.91 -8.72
C ASP A 147 2.71 6.64 -7.30
N GLU A 148 3.62 5.67 -7.10
CA GLU A 148 4.23 5.42 -5.77
C GLU A 148 5.07 6.59 -5.25
N LYS A 149 5.73 7.33 -6.15
CA LYS A 149 6.46 8.56 -5.77
C LYS A 149 5.49 9.64 -5.31
N GLU A 150 4.34 9.77 -5.96
CA GLU A 150 3.27 10.67 -5.55
C GLU A 150 2.67 10.25 -4.19
N HIS A 151 2.40 8.96 -3.99
CA HIS A 151 1.93 8.40 -2.72
C HIS A 151 2.88 8.73 -1.56
N ALA A 152 4.18 8.50 -1.75
CA ALA A 152 5.21 8.80 -0.76
C ALA A 152 5.24 10.30 -0.38
N GLU A 153 5.07 11.20 -1.34
CA GLU A 153 5.04 12.65 -1.10
C GLU A 153 3.75 13.07 -0.39
N HIS A 154 2.59 12.57 -0.81
CA HIS A 154 1.31 12.84 -0.13
C HIS A 154 1.34 12.42 1.33
N LEU A 155 1.82 11.21 1.63
CA LEU A 155 1.98 10.72 3.00
C LEU A 155 2.98 11.57 3.80
N THR A 156 4.08 12.00 3.17
CA THR A 156 5.09 12.87 3.79
C THR A 156 4.48 14.21 4.20
N GLN A 157 3.61 14.79 3.36
CA GLN A 157 2.91 16.04 3.68
C GLN A 157 1.95 15.86 4.86
N VAL A 158 1.18 14.76 4.87
CA VAL A 158 0.31 14.40 6.00
C VAL A 158 1.12 14.23 7.29
N MET A 159 2.25 13.50 7.23
CA MET A 159 3.14 13.30 8.38
C MET A 159 3.62 14.63 8.96
N LYS A 160 4.19 15.52 8.13
CA LYS A 160 4.71 16.83 8.55
C LYS A 160 3.64 17.68 9.25
N LYS A 161 2.41 17.65 8.74
CA LYS A 161 1.27 18.36 9.32
C LYS A 161 0.99 17.87 10.75
N TYR A 162 0.87 16.55 10.93
CA TYR A 162 0.52 15.97 12.24
C TYR A 162 1.68 15.95 13.24
N GLU A 163 2.93 15.85 12.79
CA GLU A 163 4.09 16.04 13.66
C GLU A 163 4.14 17.48 14.22
N SER A 164 3.82 18.46 13.38
CA SER A 164 3.74 19.87 13.81
C SER A 164 2.65 20.07 14.86
N GLU A 165 1.47 19.48 14.66
CA GLU A 165 0.37 19.52 15.63
C GLU A 165 0.75 18.84 16.97
N GLN A 166 1.39 17.68 16.92
CA GLN A 166 1.87 16.98 18.11
C GLN A 166 2.88 17.84 18.91
N PHE A 167 3.80 18.50 18.20
CA PHE A 167 4.79 19.38 18.83
C PHE A 167 4.13 20.59 19.52
N ILE A 168 3.16 21.24 18.87
CA ILE A 168 2.39 22.35 19.45
C ILE A 168 1.68 21.89 20.73
N TYR A 169 0.98 20.75 20.68
CA TYR A 169 0.26 20.20 21.81
C TYR A 169 1.18 19.94 23.02
N ILE A 170 2.34 19.31 22.80
CA ILE A 170 3.31 19.03 23.88
C ILE A 170 3.82 20.34 24.50
N LYS A 171 4.15 21.34 23.66
CA LYS A 171 4.62 22.65 24.12
C LYS A 171 3.58 23.38 24.96
N GLU A 172 2.30 23.32 24.56
CA GLU A 172 1.19 23.95 25.28
C GLU A 172 0.88 23.24 26.60
N LYS A 173 0.88 21.90 26.62
CA LYS A 173 0.75 21.12 27.86
C LYS A 173 1.86 21.45 28.85
N GLY A 174 3.11 21.47 28.40
CA GLY A 174 4.26 21.81 29.24
C GLY A 174 4.17 23.23 29.84
N LYS A 175 3.65 24.21 29.09
CA LYS A 175 3.36 25.56 29.60
C LYS A 175 2.25 25.54 30.65
N SER A 176 1.17 24.79 30.42
CA SER A 176 0.04 24.69 31.36
C SER A 176 0.42 24.03 32.68
N GLU A 177 1.29 23.02 32.64
CA GLU A 177 1.78 22.34 33.84
C GLU A 177 2.76 23.21 34.63
N TYR A 178 3.62 23.98 33.94
CA TYR A 178 4.48 24.97 34.57
C TYR A 178 3.66 26.07 35.28
N GLN A 179 2.61 26.58 34.64
CA GLN A 179 1.71 27.58 35.23
C GLN A 179 0.90 27.04 36.43
N ARG A 180 0.55 25.74 36.43
CA ARG A 180 -0.11 25.08 37.58
C ARG A 180 0.83 24.84 38.75
N ARG A 181 2.11 24.57 38.50
CA ARG A 181 3.13 24.40 39.55
C ARG A 181 3.69 25.72 40.10
N GLY A 182 3.49 26.83 39.39
CA GLY A 182 3.96 28.17 39.76
C GLY A 182 2.95 29.04 40.52
N LYS A 183 1.79 28.51 40.94
CA LYS A 183 0.88 29.21 41.86
C LYS A 183 1.18 28.76 43.31
N PRO A 184 1.62 29.68 44.20
CA PRO A 184 1.82 29.39 45.62
C PRO A 184 0.51 29.14 46.35
#